data_AF-A0A233HUI1-F1
#
_entry.id   AF-A0A233HUI1-F1
#
_cell.length_a   1.000
_cell.length_b   1.000
_cell.length_c   1.000
_cell.angle_alpha   90.00
_cell.angle_beta   90.00
_cell.angle_gamma   90.00
#
_symmetry.space_group_name_H-M   'P 1'
#
loop_
_entity.id
_entity.type
_entity.pdbx_description
1 polymer ?
#
loop_
_entity_poly.entity_id
_entity_poly.type
_entity_poly.pdbx_seq_one_letter_code
_entity_poly.pdbx_strand_id
1 'polypeptide(L)' 'MVNSLKTATSRLVRKEFSEHLGKFYWKPVFYSRSYCLVSCGGAPLEIVKQYLEHQEGFD' A
#
# COMPACT_ATOMS: atom_id res chain seq x y z
N MET A 1 -8.41 1.28 5.10
CA MET A 1 -7.87 -0.09 4.87
C MET A 1 -6.45 -0.25 5.40
N VAL A 2 -5.47 0.54 4.97
CA VAL A 2 -4.05 0.42 5.42
C VAL A 2 -3.90 0.53 6.94
N ASN A 3 -4.60 1.46 7.59
CA ASN A 3 -4.55 1.59 9.05
C ASN A 3 -5.08 0.35 9.78
N SER A 4 -6.17 -0.24 9.30
CA SER A 4 -6.74 -1.47 9.88
C SER A 4 -5.75 -2.63 9.78
N LEU A 5 -5.06 -2.77 8.64
CA LEU A 5 -4.01 -3.78 8.43
C LEU A 5 -2.83 -3.55 9.37
N LYS A 6 -2.30 -2.32 9.45
CA LYS A 6 -1.19 -1.97 10.35
C LYS A 6 -1.54 -2.25 11.81
N THR A 7 -2.76 -1.96 12.23
CA THR A 7 -3.23 -2.25 13.59
C THR A 7 -3.35 -3.75 13.84
N ALA A 8 -3.99 -4.49 12.94
CA ALA A 8 -4.18 -5.94 13.10
C ALA A 8 -2.83 -6.68 13.12
N THR A 9 -1.97 -6.41 12.14
CA THR A 9 -0.63 -7.02 12.03
C THR A 9 0.27 -6.64 13.20
N SER A 10 0.26 -5.38 13.66
CA SER A 10 1.01 -4.97 14.86
C SER A 10 0.59 -5.77 16.10
N ARG A 11 -0.70 -6.10 16.27
CA ARG A 11 -1.18 -6.88 17.41
C ARG A 11 -0.80 -8.35 17.28
N LEU A 12 -0.97 -8.94 16.10
CA LEU A 12 -0.66 -10.35 15.83
C LEU A 12 0.84 -10.63 15.96
N VAL A 13 1.68 -9.84 15.31
CA VAL A 13 3.15 -10.03 15.33
C VAL A 13 3.70 -9.95 16.75
N ARG A 14 3.21 -9.00 17.56
CA ARG A 14 3.61 -8.89 18.97
C ARG A 14 3.12 -10.05 19.84
N LYS A 15 1.98 -10.66 19.49
CA LYS A 15 1.44 -11.81 20.21
C LYS A 15 2.19 -13.10 19.88
N GLU A 16 2.46 -13.33 18.60
CA GLU A 16 3.03 -14.59 18.10
C GLU A 16 4.55 -14.66 18.27
N PHE A 17 5.25 -13.51 18.21
CA PHE A 17 6.72 -13.46 18.21
C PHE A 17 7.28 -12.64 19.38
N SER A 18 6.56 -12.56 20.51
CA SER A 18 6.93 -11.74 21.68
C SER A 18 8.35 -12.04 22.19
N GLU A 19 8.72 -13.31 22.32
CA GLU A 19 10.04 -13.73 22.81
C GLU A 19 11.18 -13.32 21.88
N HIS A 20 10.95 -13.42 20.57
CA HIS A 20 11.95 -13.02 19.57
C HIS A 20 12.07 -11.50 19.50
N LEU A 21 10.94 -10.81 19.43
CA LEU A 21 10.88 -9.34 19.36
C LEU A 21 11.49 -8.69 20.60
N GLY A 22 11.30 -9.27 21.79
CA GLY A 22 11.86 -8.74 23.03
C GLY A 22 13.38 -8.56 23.01
N LYS A 23 14.10 -9.31 22.17
CA LYS A 23 15.55 -9.21 22.00
C LYS A 23 15.98 -8.01 21.14
N PHE A 24 15.11 -7.53 20.26
CA PHE A 24 15.46 -6.55 19.21
C PHE A 24 14.59 -5.29 19.21
N TYR A 25 13.41 -5.33 19.85
CA TYR A 25 12.38 -4.31 19.67
C TYR A 25 11.43 -4.15 20.88
N TRP A 26 11.45 -2.96 21.49
CA TRP A 26 10.67 -2.61 22.69
C TRP A 26 9.84 -1.32 22.53
N LYS A 27 9.69 -0.80 21.31
CA LYS A 27 8.98 0.46 21.06
C LYS A 27 7.46 0.29 21.19
N PRO A 28 6.73 1.34 21.63
CA PRO A 28 5.28 1.28 21.83
C PRO A 28 4.48 1.24 20.52
N VAL A 29 5.06 1.67 19.40
CA VAL A 29 4.42 1.67 18.07
C VAL A 29 5.24 0.80 17.15
N PHE A 30 4.59 -0.07 16.37
CA PHE A 30 5.29 -1.02 15.47
C PHE A 30 5.58 -0.44 14.08
N TYR A 31 4.68 0.38 13.53
CA TYR A 31 4.84 1.01 12.23
C TYR A 31 4.92 2.54 12.35
N SER A 32 5.62 3.18 11.42
CA SER A 32 5.51 4.65 11.23
C SER A 32 4.06 5.03 10.94
N ARG A 33 3.65 6.28 11.24
CA ARG A 33 2.32 6.78 10.85
C ARG A 33 2.15 6.83 9.33
N SER A 34 3.24 7.06 8.59
CA SER A 34 3.24 7.16 7.14
C SER A 34 2.91 5.83 6.46
N TYR A 35 2.37 5.92 5.26
CA TYR A 35 2.20 4.80 4.34
C TYR A 35 2.25 5.33 2.91
N CYS A 36 2.76 4.52 2.00
CA CYS A 36 2.74 4.81 0.57
C CYS A 36 1.66 3.94 -0.07
N LEU A 37 0.85 4.53 -0.92
CA LEU A 37 -0.14 3.84 -1.74
C LEU A 37 0.10 4.27 -3.18
N VAL A 38 0.38 3.31 -4.05
CA VAL A 38 0.58 3.53 -5.48
C VAL A 38 -0.48 2.73 -6.21
N SER A 39 -1.19 3.38 -7.12
CA SER A 39 -2.11 2.70 -8.01
C SER A 39 -1.32 1.86 -9.02
N CYS A 40 -1.44 0.53 -8.94
CA CYS A 40 -0.99 -0.35 -10.01
C CYS A 40 -2.08 -0.40 -11.07
N GLY A 41 -2.21 0.67 -11.85
CA GLY A 41 -3.11 0.76 -12.98
C GLY A 41 -2.38 1.43 -14.12
N GLY A 42 -1.75 0.64 -14.97
CA GLY A 42 -1.49 1.13 -16.33
C GLY A 42 -2.86 1.32 -16.97
N ALA A 43 -3.18 2.52 -17.44
CA ALA A 43 -4.19 2.60 -18.49
C ALA A 43 -3.67 1.65 -19.59
N PRO A 44 -4.41 0.60 -19.98
CA PRO A 44 -4.04 -0.19 -21.14
C PRO A 44 -3.77 0.79 -22.27
N LEU A 45 -2.73 0.55 -23.07
CA LEU A 45 -2.44 1.40 -24.24
C LEU A 45 -3.69 1.62 -25.10
N GLU A 46 -4.62 0.66 -25.05
CA GLU A 46 -5.95 0.68 -25.63
C GLU A 46 -6.85 1.84 -25.15
N ILE A 47 -6.83 2.22 -23.87
CA ILE A 47 -7.58 3.37 -23.35
C ILE A 47 -6.96 4.69 -23.84
N VAL A 48 -5.62 4.76 -23.94
CA VAL A 48 -4.92 5.94 -24.49
C VAL A 48 -5.18 6.07 -25.99
N LYS A 49 -5.19 4.95 -26.71
CA LYS A 49 -5.51 4.87 -28.13
C LYS A 49 -6.96 5.29 -28.39
N GLN A 50 -7.92 4.76 -27.62
CA GLN A 50 -9.31 5.19 -27.69
C GLN A 50 -9.46 6.68 -27.37
N TYR A 51 -8.75 7.20 -26.38
CA TYR A 51 -8.78 8.63 -26.08
C TYR A 51 -8.29 9.49 -27.24
N LEU A 52 -7.18 9.11 -27.89
CA LEU A 52 -6.63 9.81 -29.05
C LEU A 52 -7.52 9.72 -30.30
N GLU A 53 -8.13 8.55 -30.56
CA GLU A 53 -9.03 8.33 -31.69
C GLU A 53 -10.36 9.11 -31.57
N HIS A 54 -10.82 9.36 -30.34
CA HIS A 54 -12.03 10.15 -30.08
C HIS A 54 -11.74 11.65 -29.90
N GLN A 55 -10.49 12.10 -30.01
CA GLN A 55 -10.19 13.52 -30.15
C GLN A 55 -10.36 13.92 -31.62
N GLU A 56 -11.54 14.45 -31.96
CA GLU A 56 -11.77 15.11 -33.25
C GLU A 56 -10.80 16.30 -33.39
N GLY A 57 -9.76 16.14 -34.22
CA GLY A 57 -8.74 17.18 -34.42
C GLY A 57 -7.36 16.72 -34.93
N PHE A 58 -7.19 15.44 -35.30
CA PHE A 58 -6.08 15.04 -36.18
C PHE A 58 -6.62 14.85 -37.60
N ASP A 59 -6.62 15.94 -38.38
CA ASP A 59 -6.75 15.89 -39.85
C ASP A 59 -5.60 15.09 -40.48
#